data_AF-A0A834DZY2-F1
#
_entry.id   AF-A0A834DZY2-F1
#
_cell.length_a   1.000
_cell.length_b   1.000
_cell.length_c   1.000
_cell.angle_alpha   90.00
_cell.angle_beta   90.00
_cell.angle_gamma   90.00
#
_symmetry.space_group_name_H-M   'P 1'
#
loop_
_entity.id
_entity.type
_entity.pdbx_description
1 polymer ?
#
loop_
_entity_poly.entity_id
_entity_poly.type
_entity_poly.pdbx_seq_one_letter_code
_entity_poly.pdbx_strand_id
1 'polypeptide(L)'
;MLKELQLFLLAMLLLSCGFLYQLTVKSSCLFSCLAPNKSQQGLGALLGKGHGIVFLETSERMEPPPLVSCAVESAAKVYPEQPVAFFMKGLSHSLQMPPNSTSPAFSLLSAIDNVFLFLLDMKRLFEDTPLFPRYTQKFQRGSCEEEENDSLD
;
A
#
# COMPACT_ATOMS: atom_id res chain seq x y z
N MET A 1 -25.45 34.39 -38.18
CA MET A 1 -24.17 34.73 -37.52
C MET A 1 -24.16 34.27 -36.06
N LEU A 2 -25.07 34.75 -35.19
CA LEU A 2 -25.08 34.35 -33.77
C LEU A 2 -25.39 32.86 -33.53
N LYS A 3 -26.35 32.30 -34.28
CA LYS A 3 -26.73 30.87 -34.19
C LYS A 3 -25.61 29.93 -34.66
N GLU A 4 -24.92 30.29 -35.74
CA GLU A 4 -23.76 29.54 -36.25
C GLU A 4 -22.60 29.55 -35.24
N LEU A 5 -22.36 30.69 -34.59
CA LEU A 5 -21.35 30.82 -33.54
C LEU A 5 -21.72 29.98 -32.30
N GLN A 6 -23.00 29.96 -31.92
CA GLN A 6 -23.48 29.12 -30.80
C GLN A 6 -23.34 27.62 -31.10
N LEU A 7 -23.64 27.19 -32.33
CA LEU A 7 -23.44 25.80 -32.75
C LEU A 7 -21.96 25.40 -32.71
N PHE A 8 -21.08 26.29 -33.16
CA PHE A 8 -19.63 26.07 -33.09
C PHE A 8 -19.12 25.97 -31.65
N LEU A 9 -19.60 26.86 -30.76
CA LEU A 9 -19.24 26.84 -29.35
C LEU A 9 -19.68 25.55 -28.65
N LEU A 10 -20.90 25.07 -28.95
CA LEU A 10 -21.43 23.83 -28.41
C LEU A 10 -20.62 22.62 -28.89
N ALA A 11 -20.25 22.59 -30.17
CA ALA A 11 -19.41 21.53 -30.73
C ALA A 11 -18.03 21.48 -30.04
N MET A 12 -17.38 22.63 -29.81
CA MET A 12 -16.11 22.71 -29.11
C MET A 12 -16.22 22.29 -27.64
N LEU A 13 -17.32 22.63 -26.97
CA LEU A 13 -17.59 22.20 -25.59
C LEU A 13 -17.75 20.67 -25.50
N LEU A 14 -18.48 20.05 -26.42
CA LEU A 14 -18.66 18.60 -26.45
C LEU A 14 -17.35 17.87 -26.78
N LEU A 15 -16.55 18.40 -27.71
CA LEU A 15 -15.25 17.84 -28.05
C LEU A 15 -14.25 17.92 -26.88
N SER A 16 -14.19 19.08 -26.21
CA SER A 16 -13.33 19.24 -25.02
C SER A 16 -13.79 18.39 -23.85
N CYS A 17 -15.11 18.31 -23.59
CA CYS A 17 -15.66 17.42 -22.57
C CYS A 17 -15.37 15.94 -22.87
N GLY A 18 -15.54 15.50 -24.12
CA GLY A 18 -15.21 14.15 -24.55
C GLY A 18 -13.71 13.85 -24.43
N PHE A 19 -12.84 14.79 -24.82
CA PHE A 19 -11.39 14.66 -24.67
C PHE A 19 -10.97 14.59 -23.21
N LEU A 20 -11.51 15.45 -22.35
CA LEU A 20 -11.24 15.46 -20.90
C LEU A 20 -11.79 14.20 -20.23
N TYR A 21 -12.96 13.72 -20.63
CA TYR A 21 -13.54 12.47 -20.13
C TYR A 21 -12.66 11.27 -20.51
N GLN A 22 -12.25 11.18 -21.77
CA GLN A 22 -11.33 10.13 -22.23
C GLN A 22 -9.96 10.24 -21.55
N LEU A 23 -9.45 11.45 -21.35
CA LEU A 23 -8.20 11.68 -20.61
C LEU A 23 -8.34 11.27 -19.15
N THR A 24 -9.48 11.58 -18.51
CA THR A 24 -9.74 11.21 -17.11
C THR A 24 -9.88 9.70 -16.95
N VAL A 25 -10.69 9.04 -17.78
CA VAL A 25 -10.88 7.57 -17.77
C VAL A 25 -9.59 6.83 -18.11
N LYS A 26 -8.85 7.30 -19.13
CA LYS A 26 -7.56 6.72 -19.50
C LYS A 26 -6.48 7.02 -18.46
N SER A 27 -6.53 8.18 -17.79
CA SER A 27 -5.63 8.48 -16.66
C SER A 27 -5.95 7.63 -15.44
N SER A 28 -7.21 7.27 -15.17
CA SER A 28 -7.53 6.37 -14.07
C SER A 28 -6.89 4.98 -14.26
N CYS A 29 -6.76 4.51 -15.50
CA CYS A 29 -6.03 3.27 -15.80
C CYS A 29 -4.51 3.50 -15.86
N LEU A 30 -4.05 4.63 -16.41
CA LEU A 30 -2.62 4.95 -16.45
C LEU A 30 -2.05 5.21 -15.05
N PHE A 31 -2.68 5.99 -14.17
CA PHE A 31 -2.22 6.23 -12.80
C PHE A 31 -2.37 5.02 -11.88
N SER A 32 -3.38 4.16 -12.08
CA SER A 32 -3.50 2.92 -11.31
C SER A 32 -2.46 1.87 -11.74
N CYS A 33 -1.99 1.90 -12.98
CA CYS A 33 -0.96 0.99 -13.50
C CYS A 33 0.47 1.57 -13.51
N LEU A 34 0.61 2.91 -13.50
CA LEU A 34 1.89 3.65 -13.39
C LEU A 34 2.18 4.12 -11.96
N ALA A 35 1.40 3.71 -10.95
CA ALA A 35 1.94 3.70 -9.60
C ALA A 35 3.22 2.84 -9.69
N PRO A 36 4.42 3.44 -9.63
CA PRO A 36 5.63 2.65 -9.67
C PRO A 36 5.48 1.73 -8.47
N ASN A 37 5.60 0.42 -8.67
CA ASN A 37 5.82 -0.49 -7.56
C ASN A 37 7.15 -0.07 -6.90
N LYS A 38 7.10 0.96 -6.04
CA LYS A 38 8.18 1.41 -5.17
C LYS A 38 8.63 0.25 -4.26
N SER A 39 7.80 -0.79 -4.15
CA SER A 39 8.04 -2.05 -3.45
C SER A 39 9.23 -2.88 -3.98
N GLN A 40 9.77 -2.60 -5.18
CA GLN A 40 10.90 -3.39 -5.73
C GLN A 40 12.28 -2.74 -5.61
N GLN A 41 12.42 -1.53 -5.07
CA GLN A 41 13.74 -1.06 -4.68
C GLN A 41 14.16 -1.89 -3.46
N GLY A 42 15.12 -2.81 -3.66
CA GLY A 42 15.45 -3.83 -2.68
C GLY A 42 15.61 -3.24 -1.30
N LEU A 43 14.88 -3.79 -0.31
CA LEU A 43 14.84 -3.32 1.07
C LEU A 43 16.25 -3.09 1.65
N GLY A 44 17.19 -3.95 1.29
CA GLY A 44 18.60 -3.83 1.67
C GLY A 44 19.31 -2.59 1.09
N ALA A 45 18.92 -2.11 -0.10
CA ALA A 45 19.43 -0.87 -0.66
C ALA A 45 18.81 0.37 0.01
N LEU A 46 17.53 0.30 0.43
CA LEU A 46 16.84 1.38 1.14
C LEU A 46 17.36 1.54 2.57
N LEU A 47 17.51 0.43 3.31
CA LEU A 47 17.88 0.45 4.73
C LEU A 47 19.38 0.23 4.99
N GLY A 48 20.16 -0.18 3.98
CA GLY A 48 21.57 -0.57 4.15
C GLY A 48 22.51 0.55 4.58
N LYS A 49 22.10 1.82 4.47
CA LYS A 49 22.86 2.96 5.03
C LYS A 49 22.55 3.23 6.50
N GLY A 50 21.59 2.55 7.12
CA GLY A 50 21.21 2.75 8.53
C GLY A 50 20.42 4.03 8.82
N HIS A 51 19.94 4.73 7.79
CA HIS A 51 19.29 6.04 7.89
C HIS A 51 17.80 5.96 7.50
N GLY A 52 17.10 4.89 7.88
CA GLY A 52 15.69 4.66 7.57
C GLY A 52 14.83 4.51 8.82
N ILE A 53 13.57 4.88 8.71
CA ILE A 53 12.58 4.76 9.78
C ILE A 53 11.72 3.53 9.48
N VAL A 54 11.49 2.67 10.47
CA VAL A 54 10.76 1.41 10.29
C VAL A 54 9.53 1.38 11.19
N PHE A 55 8.37 1.15 10.58
CA PHE A 55 7.11 0.86 11.26
C PHE A 55 6.73 -0.60 11.05
N LEU A 56 6.26 -1.26 12.10
CA LEU A 56 5.85 -2.65 12.09
C LEU A 56 4.41 -2.78 12.59
N GLU A 57 3.52 -3.23 11.72
CA GLU A 57 2.13 -3.57 12.06
C GLU A 57 1.98 -5.09 12.04
N THR A 58 1.86 -5.69 13.22
CA THR A 58 1.83 -7.14 13.40
C THR A 58 0.42 -7.71 13.46
N SER A 59 -0.62 -6.87 13.34
CA SER A 59 -2.01 -7.35 13.31
C SER A 59 -2.38 -7.89 11.93
N GLU A 60 -3.40 -8.76 11.89
CA GLU A 60 -4.00 -9.27 10.65
C GLU A 60 -4.89 -8.23 9.94
N ARG A 61 -4.86 -6.97 10.38
CA ARG A 61 -5.67 -5.92 9.74
C ARG A 61 -5.15 -5.68 8.34
N MET A 62 -6.05 -5.79 7.37
CA MET A 62 -5.75 -5.51 5.97
C MET A 62 -5.55 -4.02 5.69
N GLU A 63 -5.96 -3.12 6.60
CA GLU A 63 -5.81 -1.68 6.49
C GLU A 63 -5.15 -1.10 7.75
N PRO A 64 -4.21 -0.15 7.64
CA PRO A 64 -3.61 0.47 8.81
C PRO A 64 -4.64 1.33 9.56
N PRO A 65 -4.67 1.25 10.90
CA PRO A 65 -5.49 2.14 11.72
C PRO A 65 -5.12 3.62 11.48
N PRO A 66 -6.07 4.57 11.64
CA PRO A 66 -5.81 5.99 11.42
C PRO A 66 -4.60 6.53 12.18
N LEU A 67 -4.39 6.11 13.44
CA LEU A 67 -3.23 6.50 14.24
C LEU A 67 -1.90 6.03 13.62
N VAL A 68 -1.89 4.84 13.03
CA VAL A 68 -0.71 4.30 12.36
C VAL A 68 -0.44 5.08 11.08
N SER A 69 -1.48 5.36 10.28
CA SER A 69 -1.35 6.20 9.09
C SER A 69 -0.79 7.59 9.42
N CYS A 70 -1.32 8.25 10.46
CA CYS A 70 -0.83 9.55 10.90
C CYS A 70 0.61 9.48 11.42
N ALA A 71 1.01 8.41 12.11
CA ALA A 71 2.37 8.25 12.59
C ALA A 71 3.36 8.09 11.43
N VAL A 72 3.03 7.26 10.45
CA VAL A 72 3.84 7.05 9.23
C VAL A 72 3.92 8.34 8.41
N GLU A 73 2.79 9.00 8.19
CA GLU A 73 2.71 10.30 7.50
C GLU A 73 3.58 11.36 8.20
N SER A 74 3.47 11.46 9.53
CA SER A 74 4.23 12.44 10.31
C SER A 74 5.73 12.19 10.21
N ALA A 75 6.17 10.93 10.34
CA ALA A 75 7.57 10.58 10.18
C ALA A 75 8.08 10.93 8.77
N ALA A 76 7.31 10.60 7.75
CA ALA A 76 7.68 10.87 6.35
C ALA A 76 7.80 12.38 6.05
N LYS A 77 6.89 13.18 6.61
CA LYS A 77 6.91 14.65 6.49
C LYS A 77 8.06 15.30 7.25
N VAL A 78 8.40 14.79 8.44
CA VAL A 78 9.50 15.34 9.26
C VAL A 78 10.86 14.96 8.68
N TYR A 79 10.98 13.78 8.05
CA TYR A 79 12.23 13.26 7.51
C TYR A 79 12.13 12.95 6.01
N PRO A 80 12.01 13.97 5.13
CA PRO A 80 11.77 13.77 3.70
C PRO A 80 12.89 13.02 2.97
N GLU A 81 14.13 13.14 3.45
CA GLU A 81 15.31 12.49 2.87
C GLU A 81 15.55 11.06 3.39
N GLN A 82 14.77 10.61 4.37
CA GLN A 82 14.89 9.27 4.95
C GLN A 82 13.78 8.36 4.43
N PRO A 83 14.09 7.13 3.99
CA PRO A 83 13.07 6.16 3.65
C PRO A 83 12.31 5.73 4.91
N VAL A 84 10.99 5.76 4.83
CA VAL A 84 10.06 5.24 5.82
C VAL A 84 9.52 3.91 5.31
N ALA A 85 10.00 2.82 5.89
CA ALA A 85 9.54 1.47 5.57
C ALA A 85 8.41 1.08 6.52
N PHE A 86 7.24 0.74 5.96
CA PHE A 86 6.09 0.29 6.73
C PHE A 86 5.77 -1.17 6.37
N PHE A 87 5.97 -2.06 7.34
CA PHE A 87 5.70 -3.48 7.21
C PHE A 87 4.36 -3.84 7.84
N MET A 88 3.52 -4.55 7.10
CA MET A 88 2.21 -5.00 7.60
C MET A 88 2.05 -6.51 7.43
N LYS A 89 1.59 -7.18 8.49
CA LYS A 89 1.29 -8.62 8.46
C LYS A 89 0.01 -8.93 7.69
N GLY A 90 -1.05 -8.15 7.88
CA GLY A 90 -2.35 -8.34 7.22
C GLY A 90 -2.37 -8.08 5.70
N LEU A 91 -1.24 -7.76 5.07
CA LEU A 91 -1.17 -7.69 3.61
C LEU A 91 -1.23 -9.12 3.05
N SER A 92 -2.16 -9.37 2.12
CA SER A 92 -2.28 -10.66 1.44
C SER A 92 -1.04 -10.96 0.60
N HIS A 93 -0.62 -12.23 0.51
CA HIS A 93 0.50 -12.67 -0.32
C HIS A 93 0.38 -12.30 -1.82
N SER A 94 -0.81 -11.94 -2.30
CA SER A 94 -0.90 -11.19 -3.55
C SER A 94 -0.31 -9.80 -3.32
N LEU A 95 0.90 -9.59 -3.83
CA LEU A 95 1.58 -8.29 -3.93
C LEU A 95 0.69 -7.18 -4.54
N GLN A 96 -0.42 -7.57 -5.15
CA GLN A 96 -1.50 -6.70 -5.58
C GLN A 96 -2.33 -6.32 -4.37
N MET A 97 -2.11 -5.08 -3.91
CA MET A 97 -3.12 -4.29 -3.23
C MET A 97 -4.48 -4.61 -3.86
N PRO A 98 -5.51 -5.03 -3.10
CA PRO A 98 -6.76 -5.49 -3.70
C PRO A 98 -7.23 -4.43 -4.69
N PRO A 99 -7.57 -4.79 -5.95
CA PRO A 99 -7.92 -3.81 -6.99
C PRO A 99 -9.14 -2.94 -6.61
N ASN A 100 -9.86 -3.34 -5.56
CA ASN A 100 -11.03 -2.64 -4.99
C ASN A 100 -10.76 -2.03 -3.60
N SER A 101 -9.54 -2.04 -3.09
CA SER A 101 -9.22 -1.39 -1.81
C SER A 101 -9.10 0.12 -2.01
N THR A 102 -10.24 0.80 -1.99
CA THR A 102 -10.34 2.26 -1.86
C THR A 102 -10.00 2.68 -0.41
N SER A 103 -8.95 2.11 0.16
CA SER A 103 -8.50 2.45 1.50
C SER A 103 -7.91 3.85 1.45
N PRO A 104 -8.53 4.84 2.14
CA PRO A 104 -8.00 6.19 2.18
C PRO A 104 -6.60 6.21 2.79
N ALA A 105 -6.31 5.27 3.70
CA ALA A 105 -5.00 5.17 4.31
C ALA A 105 -3.92 4.73 3.32
N PHE A 106 -4.15 3.70 2.50
CA PHE A 106 -3.18 3.31 1.49
C PHE A 106 -3.05 4.36 0.38
N SER A 107 -4.16 4.98 -0.05
CA SER A 107 -4.11 6.10 -0.98
C SER A 107 -3.26 7.26 -0.45
N LEU A 108 -3.42 7.62 0.82
CA LEU A 108 -2.61 8.65 1.47
C LEU A 108 -1.13 8.24 1.53
N LEU A 109 -0.83 7.04 2.04
CA LEU A 109 0.55 6.61 2.25
C LEU A 109 1.32 6.38 0.94
N SER A 110 0.66 5.87 -0.10
CA SER A 110 1.25 5.67 -1.43
C SER A 110 1.55 6.98 -2.18
N ALA A 111 0.83 8.07 -1.84
CA ALA A 111 1.08 9.39 -2.39
C ALA A 111 2.32 10.08 -1.78
N ILE A 112 2.89 9.54 -0.69
CA ILE A 112 4.06 10.11 -0.02
C ILE A 112 5.34 9.49 -0.59
N ASP A 113 6.31 10.34 -0.95
CA ASP A 113 7.38 9.87 -1.82
C ASP A 113 8.37 8.90 -1.19
N ASN A 114 8.70 9.15 0.08
CA ASN A 114 9.63 8.38 0.88
C ASN A 114 8.97 7.28 1.72
N VAL A 115 7.70 6.96 1.49
CA VAL A 115 7.01 5.85 2.17
C VAL A 115 7.00 4.60 1.30
N PHE A 116 7.41 3.47 1.87
CA PHE A 116 7.51 2.18 1.20
C PHE A 116 6.74 1.11 1.99
N LEU A 117 5.77 0.48 1.34
CA LEU A 117 4.92 -0.56 1.93
C LEU A 117 5.51 -1.96 1.66
N PHE A 118 5.62 -2.78 2.69
CA PHE A 118 6.16 -4.13 2.61
C PHE A 118 5.28 -5.15 3.35
N LEU A 119 5.27 -6.38 2.84
CA LEU A 119 4.69 -7.53 3.55
C LEU A 119 5.57 -7.92 4.73
N LEU A 120 4.98 -8.09 5.91
CA LEU A 120 5.68 -8.57 7.10
C LEU A 120 5.67 -10.09 7.15
N ASP A 121 6.77 -10.71 6.73
CA ASP A 121 7.01 -12.14 6.95
C ASP A 121 7.67 -12.35 8.31
N MET A 122 6.86 -12.69 9.31
CA MET A 122 7.33 -12.95 10.68
C MET A 122 8.28 -14.16 10.76
N LYS A 123 8.15 -15.14 9.85
CA LYS A 123 9.07 -16.28 9.82
C LYS A 123 10.46 -15.80 9.40
N ARG A 124 10.55 -15.04 8.30
CA ARG A 124 11.81 -14.46 7.82
C ARG A 124 12.39 -13.43 8.78
N LEU A 125 11.55 -12.66 9.48
CA LEU A 125 12.01 -11.67 10.46
C LEU A 125 12.81 -12.31 11.59
N PHE A 126 12.38 -13.49 12.05
CA PHE A 126 13.06 -14.20 13.12
C PHE A 126 14.03 -15.27 12.63
N GLU A 127 14.05 -15.59 11.34
CA GLU A 127 15.01 -16.52 10.75
C GLU A 127 16.44 -16.12 11.13
N ASP A 128 17.25 -17.11 11.49
CA ASP A 128 18.62 -16.93 12.00
C ASP A 128 18.77 -16.10 13.29
N THR A 129 17.66 -15.79 13.99
CA THR A 129 17.70 -15.15 15.32
C THR A 129 17.48 -16.17 16.45
N PRO A 130 18.05 -15.95 17.66
CA PRO A 130 17.74 -16.77 18.84
C PRO A 130 16.26 -16.75 19.25
N LEU A 131 15.44 -15.85 18.68
CA LEU A 131 14.02 -15.74 18.95
C LEU A 131 13.18 -16.72 18.10
N PHE A 132 13.75 -17.28 17.03
CA PHE A 132 13.05 -18.18 16.12
C PHE A 132 12.37 -19.38 16.81
N PRO A 133 13.05 -20.13 17.71
CA PRO A 133 12.43 -21.29 18.35
C PRO A 133 11.25 -20.90 19.25
N ARG A 134 11.34 -19.73 19.90
CA ARG A 134 10.26 -19.20 20.75
C ARG A 134 9.06 -18.77 19.91
N TYR A 135 9.31 -18.14 18.76
CA TYR A 135 8.28 -17.76 17.81
C TYR A 135 7.50 -18.98 17.30
N THR A 136 8.19 -20.01 16.81
CA THR A 136 7.55 -21.23 16.28
C THR A 136 6.79 -22.00 17.36
N GLN A 137 7.33 -22.12 18.58
CA GLN A 137 6.68 -22.85 19.67
C GLN A 137 5.37 -22.22 20.14
N LYS A 138 5.32 -20.88 20.24
CA LYS A 138 4.20 -20.13 20.83
C LYS A 138 3.18 -19.67 19.80
N PHE A 139 3.63 -19.32 18.61
CA PHE A 139 2.81 -18.57 17.66
C PHE A 139 2.23 -19.46 16.55
N GLN A 140 2.92 -20.53 16.14
CA GLN A 140 2.37 -21.49 15.16
C GLN A 140 1.44 -22.53 15.81
N ARG A 141 1.70 -22.92 17.05
CA ARG A 141 0.85 -23.89 17.77
C ARG A 141 -0.58 -23.38 17.97
N GLY A 142 -0.78 -22.06 18.14
CA GLY A 142 -2.11 -21.46 18.22
C GLY A 142 -2.89 -21.43 16.89
N SER A 143 -2.23 -21.63 15.74
CA SER A 143 -2.89 -21.70 14.43
C SER A 143 -3.20 -23.13 13.97
N CYS A 144 -2.65 -24.16 14.63
CA CYS A 144 -2.99 -25.55 14.36
C CYS A 144 -4.15 -26.08 15.22
N GLU A 145 -4.49 -25.41 16.33
CA GLU A 145 -5.61 -25.83 17.19
C GLU A 145 -7.00 -25.38 16.67
N GLU A 146 -7.08 -24.53 15.63
CA GLU A 146 -8.36 -24.13 15.02
C GLU A 146 -8.82 -25.03 13.85
N GLU A 147 -7.97 -25.87 13.27
CA GLU A 147 -8.39 -26.81 12.20
C GLU A 147 -8.78 -28.22 12.70
N GLU A 148 -8.49 -28.58 13.96
CA GLU A 148 -8.78 -29.93 14.47
C GLU A 148 -10.11 -30.03 15.26
N ASN A 149 -10.89 -28.95 15.35
CA ASN A 149 -12.14 -28.93 16.12
C ASN A 149 -13.41 -28.82 15.25
N ASP A 150 -13.31 -28.93 13.93
CA ASP A 150 -14.47 -28.92 12.99
C ASP A 150 -14.74 -30.30 12.36
N SER A 151 -14.35 -31.40 13.02
CA SER A 151 -14.57 -32.77 12.51
C SER A 151 -15.14 -33.76 13.54
N LEU A 152 -15.64 -33.27 14.68
CA LEU A 152 -16.45 -34.07 15.59
C LEU A 152 -17.54 -33.21 16.23
N ASP A 153 -18.67 -33.06 15.51
CA ASP A 153 -20.03 -33.13 16.05
C ASP A 153 -21.04 -33.32 14.90
#